data_AF-F8B2C3-F1
#
_entry.id   AF-F8B2C3-F1
#
_cell.length_a   1.000
_cell.length_b   1.000
_cell.length_c   1.000
_cell.angle_alpha   90.00
_cell.angle_beta   90.00
_cell.angle_gamma   90.00
#
_symmetry.space_group_name_H-M   'P 1'
#
loop_
_entity.id
_entity.type
_entity.pdbx_description
1 polymer ?
#
loop_
_entity_poly.entity_id
_entity_poly.type
_entity_poly.pdbx_seq_one_letter_code
_entity_poly.pdbx_strand_id
1 'polypeptide(L)'
;MSPNEQLRAARLRTGSAEIPGEPLSRQELAERVNRWTFHRDGRITEVDGNYIGKLERGVIRWPQRCYREALRAILRVETDRDLGFHRPARVEHQPYCLGFVLLGELPAS
;
A
#
# COMPACT_ATOMS: atom_id res chain seq x y z
N MET A 1 -9.82 -11.97 -13.67
CA MET A 1 -9.28 -10.70 -13.12
C MET A 1 -8.00 -10.37 -13.89
N SER A 2 -7.78 -9.13 -14.31
CA SER A 2 -6.55 -8.76 -15.02
C SER A 2 -5.42 -8.51 -14.01
N PRO A 3 -4.24 -9.14 -14.16
CA PRO A 3 -3.07 -8.85 -13.35
C PRO A 3 -2.63 -7.38 -13.45
N ASN A 4 -2.11 -6.82 -12.36
CA ASN A 4 -1.49 -5.50 -12.36
C ASN A 4 -0.02 -5.62 -12.78
N GLU A 5 0.19 -5.69 -14.09
CA GLU A 5 1.53 -5.77 -14.68
C GLU A 5 2.35 -4.50 -14.47
N GLN A 6 1.70 -3.34 -14.31
CA GLN A 6 2.37 -2.06 -14.09
C GLN A 6 3.09 -2.02 -12.74
N LEU A 7 2.40 -2.43 -11.66
CA LEU A 7 3.02 -2.56 -10.34
C LEU A 7 4.16 -3.58 -10.34
N ARG A 8 3.95 -4.73 -10.99
CA ARG A 8 4.99 -5.76 -11.11
C ARG A 8 6.22 -5.23 -11.84
N ALA A 9 6.03 -4.54 -12.96
CA ALA A 9 7.11 -3.96 -13.73
C ALA A 9 7.85 -2.86 -12.96
N ALA A 10 7.14 -1.99 -12.24
CA ALA A 10 7.74 -0.96 -11.41
C ALA A 10 8.61 -1.57 -10.29
N ARG A 11 8.15 -2.64 -9.65
CA ARG A 11 8.94 -3.37 -8.66
C ARG A 11 10.20 -3.98 -9.29
N LEU A 12 10.07 -4.67 -10.42
CA LEU A 12 11.21 -5.32 -11.08
C LEU A 12 12.27 -4.34 -11.61
N ARG A 13 11.88 -3.09 -11.93
CA ARG A 13 12.83 -2.02 -12.27
C ARG A 13 13.55 -1.43 -11.06
N THR A 14 13.00 -1.61 -9.87
CA THR A 14 13.59 -1.08 -8.64
C THR A 14 14.61 -2.10 -8.11
N GLY A 15 15.84 -1.67 -7.84
CA GLY A 15 16.84 -2.53 -7.23
C GLY A 15 16.51 -2.88 -5.78
N SER A 16 16.77 -4.12 -5.41
CA SER A 16 16.86 -4.53 -4.01
C SER A 16 18.02 -3.78 -3.35
N ALA A 17 17.80 -3.34 -2.10
CA ALA A 17 18.83 -2.75 -1.27
C ALA A 17 19.54 -3.82 -0.44
N GLU A 18 18.87 -4.94 -0.20
CA GLU A 18 19.40 -6.09 0.53
C GLU A 18 20.27 -6.99 -0.35
N ILE A 19 19.88 -7.18 -1.62
CA ILE A 19 20.58 -8.05 -2.57
C ILE A 19 21.01 -7.22 -3.79
N PRO A 20 22.26 -6.72 -3.82
CA PRO A 20 22.76 -5.93 -4.93
C PRO A 20 22.66 -6.66 -6.26
N GLY A 21 22.08 -6.01 -7.27
CA GLY A 21 21.91 -6.57 -8.61
C GLY A 21 20.62 -7.37 -8.82
N GLU A 22 19.87 -7.66 -7.75
CA GLU A 22 18.55 -8.28 -7.86
C GLU A 22 17.41 -7.25 -7.87
N PRO A 23 16.29 -7.56 -8.55
CA PRO A 23 15.10 -6.74 -8.48
C PRO A 23 14.49 -6.79 -7.07
N LEU A 24 13.82 -5.72 -6.69
CA LEU A 24 13.15 -5.58 -5.40
C LEU A 24 12.18 -6.74 -5.16
N SER A 25 12.35 -7.49 -4.07
CA SER A 25 11.45 -8.59 -3.74
C SER A 25 10.08 -8.07 -3.27
N ARG A 26 9.06 -8.94 -3.27
CA ARG A 26 7.73 -8.56 -2.72
C ARG A 26 7.80 -8.27 -1.23
N GLN A 27 8.60 -9.06 -0.51
CA GLN A 27 8.77 -8.92 0.93
C GLN A 27 9.52 -7.64 1.28
N GLU A 28 10.60 -7.35 0.57
CA GLU A 28 11.36 -6.13 0.77
C GLU A 28 10.54 -4.88 0.41
N LEU A 29 9.71 -4.94 -0.65
CA LEU A 29 8.76 -3.86 -0.93
C LEU A 29 7.77 -3.65 0.23
N ALA A 30 7.24 -4.74 0.79
CA ALA A 30 6.32 -4.68 1.93
C ALA A 30 6.97 -4.05 3.16
N GLU A 31 8.21 -4.44 3.48
CA GLU A 31 8.97 -3.86 4.58
C GLU A 31 9.26 -2.38 4.38
N ARG A 32 9.61 -1.96 3.15
CA ARG A 32 9.78 -0.54 2.81
C ARG A 32 8.48 0.24 2.99
N VAL A 33 7.33 -0.34 2.62
CA VAL A 33 6.01 0.28 2.81
C VAL A 33 5.70 0.44 4.31
N ASN A 34 5.95 -0.59 5.12
CA ASN A 34 5.76 -0.51 6.57
C ASN A 34 6.63 0.56 7.20
N ARG A 35 7.93 0.59 6.84
CA ARG A 35 8.88 1.59 7.32
C ARG A 35 8.45 3.01 6.93
N TRP A 36 8.07 3.22 5.67
CA TRP A 36 7.62 4.52 5.19
C TRP A 36 6.33 4.99 5.90
N THR A 37 5.37 4.08 6.10
CA THR A 37 4.09 4.42 6.76
C THR A 37 4.30 4.73 8.23
N PHE A 38 5.18 3.99 8.89
CA PHE A 38 5.59 4.26 10.27
C PHE A 38 6.26 5.63 10.40
N HIS A 39 7.22 5.96 9.53
CA HIS A 39 7.87 7.27 9.58
C HIS A 39 6.92 8.44 9.28
N ARG A 40 5.91 8.24 8.43
CA ARG A 40 5.01 9.31 8.01
C ARG A 40 3.86 9.56 8.98
N ASP A 41 3.17 8.50 9.39
CA ASP A 41 1.94 8.61 10.18
C ASP A 41 2.09 8.03 11.61
N GLY A 42 3.25 7.46 11.96
CA GLY A 42 3.46 6.73 13.23
C GLY A 42 2.68 5.42 13.32
N ARG A 43 2.11 4.95 12.20
CA ARG A 43 1.23 3.78 12.16
C ARG A 43 2.01 2.51 11.86
N ILE A 44 1.82 1.50 12.70
CA ILE A 44 2.29 0.14 12.43
C ILE A 44 1.30 -0.48 11.44
N THR A 45 1.82 -0.86 10.27
CA THR A 45 1.05 -1.60 9.25
C THR A 45 1.62 -2.99 9.08
N GLU A 46 0.76 -3.99 8.89
CA GLU A 46 1.13 -5.38 8.69
C GLU A 46 1.13 -5.71 7.18
N VAL A 47 1.79 -4.88 6.36
CA VAL A 47 1.94 -5.19 4.93
C VAL A 47 2.99 -6.28 4.80
N ASP A 48 2.62 -7.37 4.12
CA ASP A 48 3.51 -8.49 3.84
C ASP A 48 3.68 -8.72 2.32
N GLY A 49 4.58 -9.64 1.95
CA GLY A 49 4.79 -10.00 0.54
C GLY A 49 3.54 -10.60 -0.13
N ASN A 50 2.64 -11.20 0.64
CA ASN A 50 1.38 -11.74 0.13
C ASN A 50 0.39 -10.63 -0.24
N TYR A 51 0.33 -9.55 0.54
CA TYR A 51 -0.44 -8.35 0.26
C TYR A 51 0.03 -7.70 -1.05
N ILE A 52 1.36 -7.54 -1.22
CA ILE A 52 1.94 -7.09 -2.49
C ILE A 52 1.55 -8.05 -3.63
N GLY A 53 1.61 -9.36 -3.40
CA GLY A 53 1.16 -10.35 -4.37
C GLY A 53 -0.34 -10.28 -4.71
N LYS A 54 -1.21 -9.85 -3.79
CA LYS A 54 -2.63 -9.59 -4.06
C LYS A 54 -2.83 -8.34 -4.93
N LEU A 55 -2.02 -7.30 -4.72
CA LEU A 55 -2.00 -6.09 -5.57
C LEU A 55 -1.53 -6.42 -7.00
N GLU A 56 -0.41 -7.14 -7.14
CA GLU A 56 0.14 -7.55 -8.44
C GLU A 56 -0.81 -8.47 -9.22
N ARG A 57 -1.56 -9.34 -8.54
CA ARG A 57 -2.58 -10.19 -9.19
C ARG A 57 -3.87 -9.44 -9.52
N GLY A 58 -4.03 -8.19 -9.08
CA GLY A 58 -5.26 -7.42 -9.25
C GLY A 58 -6.43 -7.92 -8.40
N VAL A 59 -6.15 -8.71 -7.34
CA VAL A 59 -7.16 -9.09 -6.32
C VAL A 59 -7.59 -7.85 -5.55
N ILE A 60 -6.63 -7.01 -5.19
CA ILE A 60 -6.87 -5.68 -4.61
C ILE A 60 -6.53 -4.66 -5.69
N ARG A 61 -7.55 -3.94 -6.18
CA ARG A 61 -7.40 -2.97 -7.29
C ARG A 61 -7.21 -1.53 -6.83
N TRP A 62 -7.70 -1.20 -5.63
CA TRP A 62 -7.67 0.15 -5.12
C TRP A 62 -7.34 0.15 -3.63
N PRO A 63 -6.04 0.09 -3.27
CA PRO A 63 -5.63 0.15 -1.88
C PRO A 63 -5.86 1.54 -1.27
N GLN A 64 -5.82 1.59 0.06
CA GLN A 64 -5.99 2.85 0.81
C GLN A 64 -4.93 3.89 0.40
N ARG A 65 -5.25 5.16 0.63
CA ARG A 65 -4.42 6.30 0.19
C ARG A 65 -2.99 6.22 0.75
N CYS A 66 -2.81 5.89 2.03
CA CYS A 66 -1.49 5.77 2.66
C CYS A 66 -0.58 4.79 1.90
N TYR A 67 -1.07 3.60 1.58
CA TYR A 67 -0.32 2.59 0.83
C TYR A 67 0.00 3.03 -0.58
N ARG A 68 -0.92 3.71 -1.27
CA ARG A 68 -0.68 4.24 -2.61
C ARG A 68 0.42 5.30 -2.62
N GLU A 69 0.40 6.21 -1.64
CA GLU A 69 1.43 7.23 -1.49
C GLU A 69 2.80 6.61 -1.13
N ALA A 70 2.81 5.59 -0.26
CA ALA A 70 4.02 4.84 0.06
C ALA A 70 4.61 4.17 -1.19
N LEU A 71 3.79 3.46 -1.96
CA LEU A 71 4.21 2.77 -3.17
C LEU A 71 4.74 3.74 -4.23
N ARG A 72 4.10 4.90 -4.42
CA ARG A 72 4.57 5.96 -5.31
C ARG A 72 5.94 6.49 -4.89
N ALA A 73 6.12 6.77 -3.61
CA ALA A 73 7.39 7.27 -3.08
C ALA A 73 8.52 6.24 -3.21
N ILE A 74 8.25 4.97 -2.89
CA ILE A 74 9.26 3.89 -2.88
C ILE A 74 9.66 3.49 -4.30
N LEU A 75 8.67 3.35 -5.20
CA LEU A 75 8.90 2.93 -6.58
C LEU A 75 9.26 4.10 -7.50
N ARG A 76 9.35 5.33 -6.95
CA ARG A 76 9.66 6.58 -7.66
C ARG A 76 8.72 6.82 -8.85
N VAL A 77 7.43 6.64 -8.60
CA VAL A 77 6.38 6.78 -9.59
C VAL A 77 5.52 8.00 -9.27
N GLU A 78 5.24 8.82 -10.29
CA GLU A 78 4.52 10.08 -10.10
C GLU A 78 3.04 9.87 -9.82
N THR A 79 2.36 8.93 -10.48
CA THR A 79 0.90 8.78 -10.32
C THR A 79 0.45 7.37 -9.93
N ASP A 80 -0.76 7.28 -9.36
CA ASP A 80 -1.40 5.99 -9.06
C ASP A 80 -1.65 5.16 -10.33
N ARG A 81 -1.88 5.85 -11.46
CA ARG A 81 -2.19 5.22 -12.75
C ARG A 81 -0.98 4.49 -13.32
N ASP A 82 0.22 5.05 -13.14
CA ASP A 82 1.49 4.43 -13.53
C ASP A 82 1.80 3.14 -12.74
N LEU A 83 1.14 2.96 -11.58
CA LEU A 83 1.15 1.72 -10.81
C LEU A 83 -0.03 0.81 -11.14
N GLY A 84 -0.84 1.14 -12.14
CA GLY A 84 -2.03 0.39 -12.55
C GLY A 84 -3.18 0.44 -11.55
N PHE A 85 -3.18 1.38 -10.60
CA PHE A 85 -4.31 1.58 -9.71
C PHE A 85 -5.36 2.43 -10.41
N HIS A 86 -6.57 1.87 -10.52
CA HIS A 86 -7.73 2.57 -11.08
C HIS A 86 -8.80 2.70 -10.03
N ARG A 87 -9.30 3.92 -9.83
CA ARG A 87 -10.42 4.16 -8.91
C ARG A 87 -11.62 3.38 -9.46
N PRO A 88 -12.27 2.50 -8.67
CA PRO A 88 -13.53 1.94 -9.08
C PRO A 88 -14.48 3.11 -9.38
N ALA A 89 -15.24 3.02 -10.48
CA ALA A 89 -16.27 4.01 -10.76
C ALA A 89 -17.11 4.19 -9.50
N ARG A 90 -17.38 5.44 -9.11
CA ARG A 90 -18.17 5.73 -7.90
C ARG A 90 -19.52 5.04 -8.06
N VAL A 91 -19.69 3.88 -7.43
CA VAL A 91 -20.97 3.54 -6.81
C VAL A 91 -21.02 4.41 -5.58
N GLU A 92 -21.85 5.45 -5.64
CA GLU A 92 -22.13 6.31 -4.51
C GLU A 92 -22.73 5.43 -3.41
N HIS A 93 -21.94 4.99 -2.42
CA HIS A 93 -22.44 4.62 -1.08
C HIS A 93 -21.29 4.56 -0.04
N GLN A 94 -21.34 5.57 0.82
CA GLN A 94 -20.96 5.72 2.23
C GLN A 94 -19.52 5.59 2.79
N PRO A 95 -19.13 6.53 3.69
CA PRO A 95 -17.83 6.58 4.34
C PRO A 95 -17.84 5.79 5.66
N TYR A 96 -16.85 4.93 5.86
CA TYR A 96 -16.42 4.53 7.20
C TYR A 96 -14.90 4.69 7.28
N CYS A 97 -14.49 5.91 7.63
CA CYS A 97 -13.22 6.16 8.31
C CYS A 97 -13.55 6.84 9.65
N LEU A 98 -13.98 6.04 10.63
CA LEU A 98 -13.85 6.32 12.06
C LEU A 98 -13.14 5.06 12.60
N GLY A 99 -11.90 5.11 13.06
CA GLY A 99 -11.53 5.88 14.24
C GLY A 99 -12.06 5.16 15.48
N PHE A 100 -11.68 3.89 15.71
CA PHE A 100 -11.98 3.21 16.97
C PHE A 100 -10.95 3.66 18.01
N VAL A 101 -11.24 4.77 18.68
CA VAL A 101 -10.78 5.05 20.04
C VAL A 101 -12.03 5.01 20.91
N LEU A 102 -12.18 3.93 21.67
CA LEU A 102 -13.07 3.81 22.84
C LEU A 102 -12.27 2.91 23.80
N LEU A 103 -11.92 3.27 25.03
CA LEU A 103 -12.65 4.06 26.02
C LEU A 103 -11.70 4.93 26.83
N GLY A 104 -12.08 6.20 26.99
CA GLY A 104 -11.70 7.06 28.10
C GLY A 104 -12.96 7.66 28.72
N GLU A 105 -13.09 7.45 30.04
CA GLU A 105 -13.83 8.26 31.01
C GLU A 105 -15.33 8.00 31.28
N LEU A 106 -15.57 7.52 32.52
CA LEU A 106 -16.76 7.71 33.35
C LEU A 106 -17.06 9.22 33.53
N PRO A 107 -18.29 9.61 33.86
CA PRO A 107 -18.54 9.97 35.27
C PRO A 107 -19.92 9.56 35.82
N ALA A 108 -19.99 9.63 37.15
CA ALA A 108 -21.09 9.31 38.04
C ALA A 108 -22.30 10.25 37.92
N SER A 109 -23.48 9.71 38.25
CA SER A 109 -24.41 10.26 39.26
C SER A 109 -25.49 9.25 39.61
#